data_AF-A0AAN6BM53-F1
#
_entry.id   AF-A0AAN6BM53-F1
#
_cell.length_a   1.000
_cell.length_b   1.000
_cell.length_c   1.000
_cell.angle_alpha   90.00
_cell.angle_beta   90.00
_cell.angle_gamma   90.00
#
_symmetry.space_group_name_H-M   'P 1'
#
loop_
_entity.id
_entity.type
_entity.pdbx_description
1 polymer ?
#
loop_
_entity_poly.entity_id
_entity_poly.type
_entity_poly.pdbx_seq_one_letter_code
_entity_poly.pdbx_strand_id
1 'polypeptide(L)' 'MTVRIGSVDVHWTTHNPRGLSSKDIAMAQHCEEGAELMGAVAEAQGKKCALPSVTLLGTPSREREA' A
#
# COMPACT_ATOMS: atom_id res chain seq x y z
N MET A 1 1.58 -2.87 13.44
CA MET A 1 1.52 -3.35 12.03
C MET A 1 0.10 -3.22 11.53
N THR A 2 -0.08 -2.69 10.33
CA THR A 2 -1.35 -2.58 9.64
C THR A 2 -1.20 -3.18 8.25
N VAL A 3 -2.06 -4.13 7.90
CA VAL A 3 -2.04 -4.80 6.60
C VAL A 3 -3.20 -4.27 5.75
N ARG A 4 -2.90 -3.91 4.51
CA ARG A 4 -3.86 -3.53 3.47
C ARG A 4 -3.63 -4.46 2.28
N ILE A 5 -4.65 -4.62 1.43
CA ILE A 5 -4.46 -5.40 0.20
C ILE A 5 -3.33 -4.76 -0.63
N GLY A 6 -2.24 -5.52 -0.82
CA GLY A 6 -1.07 -5.08 -1.58
C GLY A 6 -0.14 -4.08 -0.87
N SER A 7 -0.26 -3.87 0.45
CA SER A 7 0.70 -3.03 1.21
C SER A 7 0.67 -3.35 2.71
N VAL A 8 1.81 -3.20 3.39
CA VAL A 8 1.93 -3.38 4.84
C VAL A 8 2.66 -2.17 5.41
N ASP A 9 2.11 -1.58 6.47
CA ASP A 9 2.74 -0.52 7.24
C ASP A 9 3.14 -1.06 8.62
N VAL A 10 4.41 -0.86 9.00
CA VAL A 10 4.97 -1.44 10.21
C VAL A 10 5.63 -0.36 11.06
N HIS A 11 5.23 -0.32 12.33
CA HIS A 11 5.88 0.46 13.37
C HIS A 11 6.55 -0.48 14.34
N TRP A 12 7.89 -0.43 14.43
CA TRP A 12 8.69 -1.22 15.34
C TRP A 12 8.93 -0.48 16.65
N THR A 13 8.82 -1.20 17.76
CA THR A 13 9.19 -0.70 19.08
C THR A 13 9.53 -1.86 19.99
N THR A 14 10.51 -1.66 20.84
CA THR A 14 10.88 -2.58 21.90
C THR A 14 10.13 -2.20 23.18
N HIS A 15 9.49 -3.18 23.80
CA HIS A 15 8.77 -2.97 25.06
C HIS A 15 9.72 -2.75 26.25
N ASN A 16 10.82 -3.51 26.31
CA ASN A 16 11.83 -3.41 27.37
C ASN A 16 13.27 -3.61 26.82
N PRO A 17 14.15 -2.59 26.87
CA PRO A 17 13.86 -1.23 27.29
C PRO A 17 12.81 -0.59 26.37
N ARG A 18 11.95 0.26 26.94
CA ARG A 18 10.88 0.92 26.18
C ARG A 18 11.49 1.82 25.11
N GLY A 19 11.02 1.71 23.88
CA GLY A 19 11.40 2.60 22.77
C GLY A 19 12.14 1.85 21.67
N LEU A 20 12.98 2.57 20.94
CA LEU A 20 13.77 1.98 19.85
C LEU A 20 14.96 1.21 20.42
N SER A 21 15.17 -0.02 19.95
CA SER A 21 16.36 -0.82 20.26
C SER A 21 16.96 -1.47 19.02
N SER A 22 18.10 -2.14 19.19
CA SER A 22 18.75 -2.92 18.13
C SER A 22 17.84 -4.01 17.54
N LYS A 23 16.85 -4.52 18.29
CA LYS A 23 15.87 -5.49 17.79
C LYS A 23 15.00 -4.91 16.68
N ASP A 24 14.59 -3.66 16.84
CA ASP A 24 13.72 -2.96 15.88
C ASP A 24 14.48 -2.70 14.58
N ILE A 25 15.75 -2.30 14.68
CA ILE A 25 16.63 -2.06 13.53
C ILE A 25 16.90 -3.35 12.76
N ALA A 26 17.24 -4.43 13.49
CA ALA A 26 17.47 -5.74 12.89
C ALA A 26 16.20 -6.28 12.19
N MET A 27 15.03 -6.05 12.79
CA MET A 27 13.76 -6.46 12.19
C MET A 27 13.44 -5.66 10.93
N ALA A 28 13.71 -4.34 10.93
CA ALA A 28 13.54 -3.51 9.75
C ALA A 28 14.44 -3.99 8.58
N GLN A 29 15.70 -4.31 8.86
CA GLN A 29 16.63 -4.87 7.86
C GLN A 29 16.15 -6.22 7.31
N HIS A 30 15.75 -7.14 8.20
CA HIS A 30 15.23 -8.44 7.78
C HIS A 30 13.98 -8.32 6.89
N CYS A 31 13.09 -7.37 7.19
CA CYS A 31 11.93 -7.12 6.35
C CYS A 31 12.30 -6.50 5.01
N GLU A 32 13.33 -5.65 4.93
CA GLU A 32 13.82 -5.10 3.66
C GLU A 32 14.41 -6.19 2.77
N GLU A 33 15.23 -7.10 3.31
CA GLU A 33 15.76 -8.26 2.59
C GLU A 33 14.63 -9.16 2.07
N GLY A 34 13.62 -9.41 2.91
CA GLY A 34 12.42 -10.14 2.49
C GLY A 34 11.63 -9.41 1.42
N ALA A 35 11.53 -8.08 1.49
CA ALA A 35 10.83 -7.25 0.51
C ALA A 35 11.54 -7.29 -0.85
N GLU A 36 12.87 -7.21 -0.88
CA GLU A 36 13.67 -7.34 -2.09
C GLU A 36 13.48 -8.72 -2.74
N LEU A 37 13.56 -9.80 -1.94
CA LEU A 37 13.35 -11.16 -2.42
C LEU A 37 11.95 -11.36 -3.04
N MET A 38 10.94 -10.72 -2.46
CA MET A 38 9.55 -10.78 -2.93
C MET A 38 9.26 -9.84 -4.11
N GLY A 39 10.21 -8.98 -4.50
CA GLY A 39 10.00 -7.95 -5.51
C GLY A 39 8.97 -6.90 -5.09
N ALA A 40 8.94 -6.56 -3.81
CA ALA A 40 8.12 -5.48 -3.29
C ALA A 40 8.52 -4.16 -3.97
N VAL A 41 7.54 -3.28 -4.17
CA VAL A 41 7.73 -2.00 -4.85
C VAL A 41 7.36 -0.85 -3.93
N ALA A 42 7.87 0.34 -4.22
CA ALA A 42 7.42 1.56 -3.56
C ALA A 42 5.90 1.70 -3.72
N GLU A 43 5.23 2.32 -2.74
CA GLU A 43 3.76 2.43 -2.72
C GLU A 43 3.18 2.98 -4.04
N ALA A 44 3.84 3.99 -4.61
CA ALA A 44 3.43 4.64 -5.86
C ALA A 44 3.56 3.73 -7.11
N GLN A 45 4.34 2.66 -7.02
CA GLN A 45 4.61 1.73 -8.12
C GLN A 45 3.74 0.47 -8.04
N GLY A 46 2.95 0.31 -6.97
CA GLY A 46 2.04 -0.81 -6.80
C GLY A 46 0.97 -0.85 -7.88
N LYS A 47 1.02 -1.85 -8.75
CA LYS A 47 0.00 -2.11 -9.79
C LYS A 47 -1.25 -2.73 -9.16
N LYS A 48 -2.05 -1.91 -8.49
CA LYS A 48 -3.34 -2.34 -7.93
C LYS A 48 -4.33 -2.60 -9.06
N CYS A 49 -5.12 -3.67 -8.95
CA CYS A 49 -6.23 -3.88 -9.87
C CYS A 49 -7.18 -2.68 -9.79
N ALA A 50 -7.37 -1.97 -10.91
CA ALA A 50 -8.41 -0.98 -10.99
C ALA A 50 -9.77 -1.70 -11.02
N LEU A 51 -10.79 -1.10 -10.39
CA LEU A 51 -12.16 -1.40 -10.81
C LEU A 51 -12.25 -1.08 -12.31
N PRO A 52 -12.98 -1.88 -13.10
CA PRO A 52 -13.22 -1.52 -14.49
C PRO A 52 -13.69 -0.07 -14.49
N SER A 53 -13.03 0.77 -15.28
CA SER A 53 -13.47 2.15 -15.47
C SER A 53 -14.90 2.01 -15.95
N VAL A 54 -15.88 2.31 -15.09
CA VAL A 54 -17.26 2.46 -15.51
C VAL A 54 -17.20 3.72 -16.34
N THR A 55 -16.89 3.55 -17.62
CA THR A 55 -17.29 4.48 -18.65
C THR A 55 -18.79 4.58 -18.42
N LEU A 56 -19.23 5.67 -17.79
CA LEU A 56 -20.62 6.03 -17.69
C LEU A 56 -21.11 6.13 -19.13
N LEU A 57 -21.62 5.01 -19.64
CA LEU A 57 -22.31 4.93 -20.91
C LEU A 57 -23.51 5.86 -20.79
N GLY A 58 -23.38 7.03 -21.40
CA GLY A 58 -24.46 7.97 -21.67
C GLY A 58 -24.88 8.80 -20.47
N THR A 59 -24.32 10.01 -20.34
CA THR A 59 -25.20 11.13 -19.97
C THR A 59 -26.03 11.45 -21.22
N PRO A 60 -27.38 11.38 -21.17
CA PRO A 60 -28.17 11.83 -22.29
C PRO A 60 -28.06 13.36 -22.39
N SER A 61 -27.44 13.83 -23.47
CA SER A 61 -27.52 15.24 -23.90
C SER A 61 -28.99 15.60 -24.06
N ARG A 62 -29.54 16.40 -23.15
CA ARG A 62 -30.89 16.93 -23.28
C ARG A 62 -30.87 18.10 -24.25
N GLU A 63 -30.83 17.79 -25.53
CA GLU A 63 -31.18 18.69 -26.62
C GLU A 63 -32.71 18.79 -26.58
N ARG A 64 -33.25 19.92 -26.10
CA ARG A 64 -34.64 20.30 -26.35
C ARG A 64 -34.62 21.41 -27.38
N GLU A 65 -34.97 21.03 -28.60
CA GLU A 65 -35.41 21.93 -29.65
C GLU A 65 -36.95 21.98 -29.60
N ALA A 66 -37.47 23.21 -29.52
CA ALA A 66 -38.84 23.72 -29.73
C ALA A 66 -39.24 24.73 -28.64
#